data_AF-A0A9P7G0U6-F1
#
_entry.id   AF-A0A9P7G0U6-F1
#
_cell.length_a   1.000
_cell.length_b   1.000
_cell.length_c   1.000
_cell.angle_alpha   90.00
_cell.angle_beta   90.00
_cell.angle_gamma   90.00
#
_symmetry.space_group_name_H-M   'P 1'
#
loop_
_entity.id
_entity.type
_entity.pdbx_description
1 polymer ?
#
loop_
_entity_poly.entity_id
_entity_poly.type
_entity_poly.pdbx_seq_one_letter_code
_entity_poly.pdbx_strand_id
1 'polypeptide(L)'
;MSITRCCFFVTTPAPNSHDLTFTDIDADQPLAQVLQGYEGWHLKIEDCAAFDDTILEMMWSEDQPEDEPFGCAYVDLLCIRGCTNFSITALKKMVKARKVVGLDFPPPHYGMIRQIVVDGIKPVLSDEDEEWFRANVEDFYWVKHEEDGESETESEYDAD
;
A
#
# COMPACT_ATOMS: atom_id res chain seq x y z
N MET A 1 31.15 -7.40 17.38
CA MET A 1 30.12 -8.46 17.37
C MET A 1 28.78 -7.75 17.46
N SER A 2 28.17 -7.48 16.30
CA SER A 2 26.90 -6.75 16.22
C SER A 2 25.76 -7.72 16.52
N ILE A 3 24.91 -7.37 17.48
CA ILE A 3 23.71 -8.12 17.81
C ILE A 3 22.57 -7.50 17.00
N THR A 4 22.24 -8.14 15.88
CA THR A 4 21.00 -7.93 15.13
C THR A 4 19.84 -8.32 16.05
N ARG A 5 19.10 -7.34 16.55
CA ARG A 5 17.94 -7.56 17.42
C ARG A 5 16.69 -7.76 16.56
N CYS A 6 16.24 -9.01 16.53
CA CYS A 6 14.88 -9.53 16.36
C CYS A 6 13.85 -8.67 15.61
N CYS A 7 13.58 -9.02 14.35
CA CYS A 7 12.30 -8.77 13.68
C CYS A 7 11.21 -9.64 14.34
N PHE A 8 10.66 -9.19 15.46
CA PHE A 8 9.44 -9.73 16.05
C PHE A 8 8.65 -8.59 16.70
N PHE A 9 8.07 -7.74 15.86
CA PHE A 9 6.85 -7.03 16.23
C PHE A 9 5.74 -7.49 15.29
N VAL A 10 5.31 -8.75 15.48
CA VAL A 10 3.88 -9.04 15.31
C VAL A 10 3.22 -8.40 16.53
N THR A 11 2.84 -7.12 16.41
CA THR A 11 1.83 -6.58 17.31
C THR A 11 0.58 -7.42 17.06
N THR A 12 0.27 -8.34 17.97
CA THR A 12 -1.02 -9.00 18.01
C THR A 12 -2.07 -7.88 17.98
N PRO A 13 -2.90 -7.78 16.93
CA PRO A 13 -3.92 -6.74 16.89
C PRO A 13 -4.76 -6.88 18.16
N ALA A 14 -5.00 -5.77 18.85
CA ALA A 14 -6.00 -5.77 19.91
C ALA A 14 -7.30 -6.32 19.30
N PRO A 15 -8.07 -7.17 20.00
CA PRO A 15 -9.18 -7.92 19.40
C PRO A 15 -10.32 -7.09 18.80
N ASN A 16 -10.24 -5.76 18.83
CA ASN A 16 -11.16 -4.81 18.20
C ASN A 16 -10.43 -3.65 17.47
N SER A 17 -9.16 -3.83 17.09
CA SER A 17 -8.44 -2.79 16.35
C SER A 17 -8.93 -2.78 14.91
N HIS A 18 -9.69 -1.75 14.55
CA HIS A 18 -10.04 -1.47 13.16
C HIS A 18 -8.83 -1.01 12.34
N ASP A 19 -7.70 -0.76 13.00
CA ASP A 19 -6.44 -0.29 12.42
C ASP A 19 -5.36 -1.36 12.54
N LEU A 20 -4.62 -1.56 11.44
CA LEU A 20 -3.40 -2.37 11.40
C LEU A 20 -2.31 -1.55 10.72
N THR A 21 -1.11 -1.56 11.30
CA THR A 21 0.06 -0.86 10.77
C THR A 21 1.23 -1.83 10.68
N PHE A 22 1.83 -1.90 9.49
CA PHE A 22 3.10 -2.59 9.25
C PHE A 22 4.18 -1.56 9.00
N THR A 23 5.35 -1.77 9.60
CA THR A 23 6.50 -0.88 9.46
C THR A 23 7.75 -1.74 9.28
N ASP A 24 8.62 -1.35 8.34
CA ASP A 24 9.97 -1.94 8.16
C ASP A 24 9.93 -3.47 7.93
N ILE A 25 9.02 -3.93 7.07
CA ILE A 25 8.90 -5.34 6.71
C ILE A 25 9.77 -5.64 5.48
N ASP A 26 10.82 -6.44 5.71
CA ASP A 26 11.73 -6.93 4.68
C ASP A 26 11.01 -7.76 3.61
N ALA A 27 11.54 -7.75 2.39
CA ALA A 27 10.93 -8.43 1.23
C ALA A 27 10.83 -9.97 1.36
N ASP A 28 11.54 -10.59 2.30
CA ASP A 28 11.48 -12.03 2.56
C ASP A 28 10.38 -12.43 3.56
N GLN A 29 9.70 -11.46 4.17
CA GLN A 29 8.67 -11.70 5.17
C GLN A 29 7.31 -11.99 4.52
N PRO A 30 6.50 -12.90 5.11
CA PRO A 30 5.23 -13.32 4.53
C PRO A 30 4.09 -12.33 4.86
N LEU A 31 4.21 -11.05 4.45
CA LEU A 31 3.19 -10.01 4.68
C LEU A 31 1.80 -10.46 4.20
N ALA A 32 1.77 -11.12 3.04
CA ALA A 32 0.64 -11.82 2.45
C ALA A 32 -0.18 -12.67 3.45
N GLN A 33 0.49 -13.52 4.24
CA GLN A 33 -0.19 -14.46 5.14
C GLN A 33 -0.87 -13.74 6.30
N VAL A 34 -0.32 -12.60 6.75
CA VAL A 34 -0.91 -11.80 7.82
C VAL A 34 -2.12 -11.04 7.31
N LEU A 35 -2.04 -10.49 6.09
CA LEU A 35 -3.12 -9.72 5.47
C LEU A 35 -4.33 -10.57 5.04
N GLN A 36 -4.13 -11.85 4.75
CA GLN A 36 -5.21 -12.74 4.34
C GLN A 36 -6.31 -12.89 5.41
N GLY A 37 -5.94 -12.86 6.69
CA GLY A 37 -6.88 -12.95 7.82
C GLY A 37 -7.29 -11.62 8.43
N TYR A 38 -6.92 -10.49 7.80
CA TYR A 38 -7.18 -9.18 8.38
C TYR A 38 -8.62 -8.73 8.12
N GLU A 39 -9.38 -8.52 9.19
CA GLU A 39 -10.79 -8.10 9.15
C GLU A 39 -11.03 -6.63 9.55
N GLY A 40 -9.97 -5.83 9.70
CA GLY A 40 -10.11 -4.41 10.05
C GLY A 40 -10.38 -3.50 8.84
N TRP A 41 -10.55 -2.21 9.11
CA TRP A 41 -11.00 -1.22 8.11
C TRP A 41 -9.87 -0.35 7.59
N HIS A 42 -8.85 -0.10 8.41
CA HIS A 42 -7.75 0.76 8.05
C HIS A 42 -6.46 -0.04 8.01
N LEU A 43 -5.76 0.04 6.89
CA LEU A 43 -4.47 -0.61 6.68
C LEU A 43 -3.41 0.45 6.40
N LYS A 44 -2.35 0.45 7.20
CA LYS A 44 -1.19 1.32 7.03
C LYS A 44 0.06 0.48 6.81
N ILE A 45 0.84 0.83 5.82
CA ILE A 45 2.05 0.11 5.44
C ILE A 45 3.15 1.15 5.22
N GLU A 46 4.20 1.07 6.02
CA GLU A 46 5.26 2.08 6.10
C GLU A 46 6.62 1.41 5.89
N ASP A 47 7.43 1.93 4.96
CA ASP A 47 8.79 1.47 4.69
C ASP A 47 8.90 -0.07 4.49
N CYS A 48 7.88 -0.69 3.90
CA CYS A 48 7.83 -2.14 3.71
C CYS A 48 8.27 -2.53 2.30
N ALA A 49 9.43 -3.18 2.20
CA ALA A 49 9.91 -3.74 0.93
C ALA A 49 9.06 -4.94 0.46
N ALA A 50 8.39 -5.65 1.38
CA ALA A 50 7.44 -6.71 1.05
C ALA A 50 6.12 -6.23 0.43
N PHE A 51 5.85 -4.92 0.41
CA PHE A 51 4.64 -4.39 -0.19
C PHE A 51 4.83 -4.16 -1.70
N ASP A 52 4.28 -5.09 -2.48
CA ASP A 52 4.40 -5.13 -3.93
C ASP A 52 3.05 -5.36 -4.63
N ASP A 53 3.09 -5.54 -5.95
CA ASP A 53 1.91 -5.81 -6.77
C ASP A 53 1.19 -7.09 -6.38
N THR A 54 1.89 -8.10 -5.85
CA THR A 54 1.27 -9.35 -5.39
C THR A 54 0.44 -9.13 -4.12
N ILE A 55 0.88 -8.25 -3.21
CA ILE A 55 0.06 -7.85 -2.06
C ILE A 55 -1.20 -7.10 -2.53
N LEU A 56 -1.05 -6.18 -3.48
CA LEU A 56 -2.21 -5.50 -4.05
C LEU A 56 -3.17 -6.50 -4.71
N GLU A 57 -2.68 -7.42 -5.54
CA GLU A 57 -3.44 -8.52 -6.15
C GLU A 57 -4.11 -9.43 -5.12
N MET A 58 -3.55 -9.64 -3.93
CA MET A 58 -4.29 -10.38 -2.89
C MET A 58 -5.54 -9.63 -2.42
N MET A 59 -5.49 -8.30 -2.39
CA MET A 59 -6.61 -7.46 -1.98
C MET A 59 -7.71 -7.37 -3.03
N TRP A 60 -7.50 -7.96 -4.22
CA TRP A 60 -8.53 -8.12 -5.24
C TRP A 60 -8.26 -9.37 -6.09
N SER A 61 -9.15 -10.35 -6.10
CA SER A 61 -8.97 -11.51 -6.98
C SER A 61 -10.15 -11.64 -7.94
N GLU A 62 -9.87 -11.48 -9.24
CA GLU A 62 -10.80 -11.84 -10.31
C GLU A 62 -11.05 -13.36 -10.36
N ASP A 63 -10.06 -14.15 -9.92
CA ASP A 63 -10.06 -15.61 -9.99
C ASP A 63 -10.51 -16.29 -8.68
N GLN A 64 -10.93 -15.52 -7.67
CA GLN A 64 -11.41 -16.15 -6.44
C GLN A 64 -12.82 -16.71 -6.63
N PRO A 65 -13.11 -17.90 -6.10
CA PRO A 65 -14.47 -18.43 -6.10
C PRO A 65 -15.40 -17.46 -5.37
N GLU A 66 -16.65 -17.34 -5.83
CA GLU A 66 -17.65 -16.40 -5.29
C GLU A 66 -17.86 -16.51 -3.76
N ASP A 67 -17.46 -17.65 -3.18
CA ASP A 67 -17.63 -17.99 -1.77
C ASP A 67 -16.38 -17.71 -0.89
N GLU A 68 -15.23 -17.32 -1.47
CA GLU A 68 -14.04 -16.99 -0.67
C GLU A 68 -13.80 -15.48 -0.61
N PRO A 69 -13.66 -14.89 0.60
CA PRO A 69 -13.26 -13.50 0.72
C PRO A 69 -11.80 -13.34 0.29
N PHE A 70 -11.51 -12.28 -0.46
CA PHE A 70 -10.14 -11.86 -0.74
C PHE A 70 -9.53 -11.20 0.49
N GLY A 71 -8.20 -11.10 0.51
CA GLY A 71 -7.48 -10.52 1.65
C GLY A 71 -7.93 -9.09 1.92
N CYS A 72 -8.01 -8.71 3.20
CA CYS A 72 -8.38 -7.34 3.59
C CYS A 72 -9.77 -6.89 3.07
N ALA A 73 -10.74 -7.81 2.99
CA ALA A 73 -12.09 -7.59 2.47
C ALA A 73 -12.83 -6.37 3.06
N TYR A 74 -12.52 -5.96 4.29
CA TYR A 74 -13.19 -4.83 4.95
C TYR A 74 -12.41 -3.52 4.90
N VAL A 75 -11.20 -3.52 4.33
CA VAL A 75 -10.36 -2.31 4.28
C VAL A 75 -11.00 -1.26 3.39
N ASP A 76 -11.27 -0.08 3.93
CA ASP A 76 -11.77 1.09 3.20
C ASP A 76 -10.77 2.25 3.17
N LEU A 77 -9.75 2.22 4.06
CA LEU A 77 -8.65 3.16 4.12
C LEU A 77 -7.32 2.42 3.93
N LEU A 78 -6.56 2.81 2.89
CA LEU A 78 -5.21 2.33 2.63
C LEU A 78 -4.20 3.47 2.70
N CYS A 79 -3.23 3.37 3.60
CA CYS A 79 -2.12 4.31 3.73
C CYS A 79 -0.80 3.62 3.39
N ILE A 80 -0.10 4.11 2.37
CA ILE A 80 1.17 3.56 1.89
C ILE A 80 2.23 4.64 2.06
N ARG A 81 3.28 4.35 2.83
CA ARG A 81 4.37 5.29 3.08
C ARG A 81 5.72 4.64 2.81
N GLY A 82 6.59 5.31 2.07
CA GLY A 82 7.96 4.84 1.82
C GLY A 82 8.10 3.49 1.10
N CYS A 83 7.01 2.89 0.61
CA CYS A 83 7.03 1.62 -0.11
C CYS A 83 7.27 1.88 -1.60
N THR A 84 8.21 1.17 -2.22
CA THR A 84 8.63 1.43 -3.61
C THR A 84 8.34 0.30 -4.59
N ASN A 85 7.91 -0.86 -4.10
CA ASN A 85 7.86 -2.10 -4.89
C ASN A 85 6.49 -2.40 -5.51
N PHE A 86 5.57 -1.44 -5.46
CA PHE A 86 4.26 -1.54 -6.10
C PHE A 86 4.15 -0.61 -7.31
N SER A 87 3.23 -0.92 -8.21
CA SER A 87 2.93 -0.17 -9.42
C SER A 87 1.58 0.54 -9.33
N ILE A 88 1.49 1.68 -10.01
CA ILE A 88 0.23 2.42 -10.14
C ILE A 88 -0.84 1.57 -10.82
N THR A 89 -0.44 0.77 -11.82
CA THR A 89 -1.35 -0.13 -12.54
C THR A 89 -2.01 -1.15 -11.61
N ALA A 90 -1.23 -1.80 -10.74
CA ALA A 90 -1.78 -2.75 -9.76
C ALA A 90 -2.71 -2.05 -8.76
N LEU A 91 -2.33 -0.86 -8.29
CA LEU A 91 -3.16 -0.07 -7.37
C LEU A 91 -4.50 0.33 -8.02
N LYS A 92 -4.48 0.76 -9.29
CA LYS A 92 -5.70 1.06 -10.07
C LYS A 92 -6.59 -0.17 -10.25
N LYS A 93 -6.00 -1.34 -10.55
CA LYS A 93 -6.76 -2.60 -10.70
C LYS A 93 -7.47 -2.95 -9.39
N MET A 94 -6.75 -2.87 -8.27
CA MET A 94 -7.31 -3.11 -6.94
C MET A 94 -8.51 -2.19 -6.65
N VAL A 95 -8.37 -0.88 -6.89
CA VAL A 95 -9.47 0.08 -6.70
C VAL A 95 -10.68 -0.26 -7.58
N LYS A 96 -10.46 -0.58 -8.86
CA LYS A 96 -11.55 -0.94 -9.78
C LYS A 96 -12.29 -2.19 -9.31
N ALA A 97 -11.57 -3.24 -8.95
CA ALA A 97 -12.17 -4.49 -8.51
C ALA A 97 -12.98 -4.31 -7.22
N ARG A 98 -12.42 -3.60 -6.23
CA ARG A 98 -13.11 -3.30 -4.95
C ARG A 98 -14.38 -2.45 -5.14
N LYS A 99 -14.38 -1.56 -6.13
CA LYS A 99 -15.55 -0.76 -6.48
C LYS A 99 -16.68 -1.59 -7.07
N VAL A 100 -16.37 -2.59 -7.91
CA VAL A 100 -17.38 -3.52 -8.46
C VAL A 100 -17.97 -4.37 -7.34
N VAL A 101 -17.11 -5.03 -6.54
CA VAL A 101 -17.57 -5.90 -5.45
C VAL A 101 -18.42 -5.14 -4.42
N GLY A 102 -18.02 -3.92 -4.03
CA GLY A 102 -18.78 -3.14 -3.07
C GLY A 102 -20.15 -2.67 -3.57
N LEU A 103 -20.39 -2.64 -4.88
CA LEU A 103 -21.72 -2.35 -5.46
C LEU A 103 -22.62 -3.58 -5.39
N ASP A 104 -22.08 -4.77 -5.65
CA ASP A 104 -22.82 -6.02 -5.62
C ASP A 104 -23.12 -6.48 -4.19
N PHE A 105 -22.21 -6.16 -3.26
CA PHE A 105 -22.28 -6.57 -1.85
C PHE A 105 -22.02 -5.38 -0.92
N PRO A 106 -23.02 -4.50 -0.72
CA PRO A 106 -22.84 -3.33 0.12
C PRO A 106 -22.52 -3.69 1.58
N PRO A 107 -22.00 -2.73 2.36
CA PRO A 107 -21.65 -2.94 3.76
C PRO A 107 -22.76 -3.63 4.56
N PRO A 108 -22.41 -4.54 5.50
CA PRO A 108 -21.07 -4.72 6.06
C PRO A 108 -20.18 -5.74 5.33
N HIS A 109 -20.58 -6.23 4.14
CA HIS A 109 -19.98 -7.44 3.56
C HIS A 109 -18.60 -7.23 2.91
N TYR A 110 -18.43 -6.17 2.12
CA TYR A 110 -17.13 -5.80 1.53
C TYR A 110 -16.97 -4.28 1.49
N GLY A 111 -15.77 -3.79 1.81
CA GLY A 111 -15.45 -2.37 1.78
C GLY A 111 -15.10 -1.88 0.37
N MET A 112 -15.73 -0.80 -0.11
CA MET A 112 -15.08 -0.04 -1.20
C MET A 112 -13.85 0.65 -0.62
N ILE A 113 -12.76 0.76 -1.38
CA ILE A 113 -11.65 1.64 -0.99
C ILE A 113 -12.12 3.08 -1.15
N ARG A 114 -12.37 3.74 -0.02
CA ARG A 114 -12.83 5.13 0.05
C ARG A 114 -11.67 6.09 0.14
N GLN A 115 -10.63 5.71 0.88
CA GLN A 115 -9.50 6.58 1.13
C GLN A 115 -8.18 5.89 0.76
N ILE A 116 -7.36 6.62 -0.01
CA ILE A 116 -5.97 6.25 -0.30
C ILE A 116 -5.06 7.42 0.03
N VAL A 117 -4.04 7.14 0.83
CA VAL A 117 -2.93 8.07 1.10
C VAL A 117 -1.65 7.41 0.66
N VAL A 118 -0.91 8.04 -0.25
CA VAL A 118 0.43 7.61 -0.64
C VAL A 118 1.43 8.71 -0.34
N ASP A 119 2.45 8.37 0.44
CA ASP A 119 3.54 9.28 0.83
C ASP A 119 4.89 8.63 0.53
N GLY A 120 5.56 9.06 -0.53
CA GLY A 120 6.84 8.49 -0.91
C GLY A 120 7.37 9.01 -2.24
N ILE A 121 8.59 8.58 -2.58
CA ILE A 121 9.28 9.00 -3.81
C ILE A 121 8.80 8.18 -5.02
N LYS A 122 8.50 6.89 -4.82
CA LYS A 122 8.11 5.95 -5.88
C LYS A 122 6.86 5.16 -5.48
N PRO A 123 6.05 4.69 -6.45
CA PRO A 123 6.11 5.02 -7.88
C PRO A 123 5.77 6.49 -8.16
N VAL A 124 6.20 7.03 -9.32
CA VAL A 124 5.90 8.42 -9.70
C VAL A 124 4.50 8.51 -10.30
N LEU A 125 3.63 9.33 -9.71
CA LEU A 125 2.26 9.52 -10.18
C LEU A 125 2.19 10.54 -11.33
N SER A 126 1.70 10.10 -12.49
CA SER A 126 1.39 10.98 -13.62
C SER A 126 0.12 11.79 -13.38
N ASP A 127 -0.04 12.93 -14.06
CA ASP A 127 -1.25 13.76 -13.93
C ASP A 127 -2.53 13.02 -14.38
N GLU A 128 -2.42 12.18 -15.42
CA GLU A 128 -3.54 11.33 -15.89
C GLU A 128 -3.92 10.30 -14.82
N ASP A 129 -2.94 9.70 -14.15
CA ASP A 129 -3.19 8.76 -13.07
C ASP A 129 -3.80 9.45 -11.85
N GLU A 130 -3.33 10.65 -11.51
CA GLU A 130 -3.87 11.47 -10.43
C GLU A 130 -5.34 11.82 -10.66
N GLU A 131 -5.68 12.32 -11.86
CA GLU A 131 -7.07 12.62 -12.22
C GLU A 131 -7.94 11.36 -12.15
N TRP A 132 -7.43 10.23 -12.63
CA TRP A 132 -8.14 8.96 -12.55
C TRP A 132 -8.46 8.57 -11.10
N PHE A 133 -7.51 8.69 -10.17
CA PHE A 133 -7.75 8.35 -8.76
C PHE A 133 -8.77 9.30 -8.12
N ARG A 134 -8.66 10.61 -8.36
CA ARG A 134 -9.63 11.60 -7.86
C ARG A 134 -11.06 11.35 -8.35
N ALA A 135 -11.23 10.76 -9.52
CA ALA A 135 -12.54 10.37 -10.06
C ALA A 135 -13.06 9.03 -9.51
N ASN A 136 -12.20 8.18 -8.93
CA ASN A 136 -12.54 6.81 -8.56
C ASN A 136 -12.48 6.51 -7.05
N VAL A 137 -11.78 7.33 -6.28
CA VAL A 137 -11.58 7.21 -4.83
C VAL A 137 -12.14 8.49 -4.20
N GLU A 138 -12.89 8.34 -3.11
CA GLU A 138 -13.56 9.47 -2.44
C GLU A 138 -12.54 10.47 -1.88
N ASP A 139 -11.56 9.95 -1.13
CA ASP A 139 -10.52 10.72 -0.49
C ASP A 139 -9.13 10.25 -0.97
N PHE A 140 -8.55 10.97 -1.94
CA PHE A 140 -7.25 10.64 -2.53
C PHE A 140 -6.18 11.69 -2.23
N TYR A 141 -5.07 11.24 -1.64
CA TYR A 141 -3.91 12.07 -1.32
C TYR A 141 -2.63 11.40 -1.81
N TRP A 142 -1.82 12.15 -2.57
CA TRP A 142 -0.50 11.72 -3.03
C TRP A 142 0.53 12.82 -2.72
N VAL A 143 1.48 12.52 -1.85
CA VAL A 143 2.54 13.45 -1.48
C VAL A 143 3.73 13.24 -2.43
N LYS A 144 3.99 14.22 -3.29
CA LYS A 144 5.12 14.22 -4.22
C LYS A 144 6.36 14.72 -3.46
N HIS A 145 7.38 13.87 -3.34
CA HIS A 145 8.72 14.29 -2.89
C HIS A 145 9.60 14.50 -4.12
N GLU A 146 10.22 15.67 -4.23
CA GLU A 146 11.23 15.92 -5.25
C GLU A 146 12.49 15.10 -4.88
N GLU A 147 13.04 14.30 -5.80
CA GLU A 147 14.37 13.73 -5.60
C GLU A 147 15.34 14.92 -5.58
N ASP A 148 15.85 15.28 -4.40
CA ASP A 148 16.89 16.30 -4.23
C ASP A 148 18.07 15.92 -5.13
N GLY A 149 18.15 16.54 -6.31
CA GLY A 149 19.22 16.33 -7.26
C GLY A 149 20.54 16.74 -6.61
N GLU A 150 21.43 15.78 -6.37
CA GLU A 150 22.83 16.03 -6.06
C GLU A 150 23.42 16.94 -7.14
N SER A 151 23.57 18.21 -6.79
CA SER A 151 24.39 19.15 -7.54
C SER A 151 25.84 18.87 -7.15
N GLU A 152 26.45 17.88 -7.80
CA GLU A 152 27.90 17.75 -7.83
C GLU A 152 28.46 18.94 -8.62
N THR A 153 28.75 20.04 -7.93
CA THR A 153 29.60 21.09 -8.49
C THR A 153 31.03 20.55 -8.55
N GLU A 154 31.44 20.06 -9.72
CA GLU A 154 32.85 19.91 -10.08
C GLU A 154 33.54 21.28 -9.94
N SER A 155 34.32 21.47 -8.87
CA SER A 155 35.29 22.56 -8.81
C SER A 155 36.63 22.03 -9.33
N GLU A 156 36.82 22.17 -10.63
CA GLU A 156 38.11 22.09 -11.32
C GLU A 156 39.01 23.20 -10.77
N TYR A 157 39.95 22.84 -9.89
CA TYR A 157 41.05 23.71 -9.48
C TYR A 157 42.32 23.23 -10.19
N ASP A 158 42.61 23.82 -11.35
CA ASP A 158 43.96 23.85 -11.91
C ASP A 158 44.85 24.75 -11.03
N ALA A 159 45.98 24.21 -10.57
CA ALA A 159 47.06 24.98 -9.96
C ALA A 159 48.38 24.63 -10.63
N ASP A 160 48.96 25.64 -11.29
CA ASP A 160 50.29 25.73 -11.93
C ASP A 160 51.47 25.17 -11.11
#